data_AF-A0A3M4LQH7-F1
#
_entry.id   AF-A0A3M4LQH7-F1
#
_cell.length_a   1.000
_cell.length_b   1.000
_cell.length_c   1.000
_cell.angle_alpha   90.00
_cell.angle_beta   90.00
_cell.angle_gamma   90.00
#
_symmetry.space_group_name_H-M   'P 1'
#
loop_
_entity.id
_entity.type
_entity.pdbx_description
1 polymer ?
#
loop_
_entity_poly.entity_id
_entity_poly.type
_entity_poly.pdbx_seq_one_letter_code
_entity_poly.pdbx_strand_id
1 'polypeptide(L)'
;MATVEAALHMIYNGVKHDDAEEEKPDQHSFLILAITAFATSIDALAVGVGLAFVDVNILVAAFAIGVATTVMVTIGVMPGRVLGTVVGKRAEIVGGVVLMLVGATILYEHLSAV
;
A
#
# COMPACT_ATOMS: atom_id res chain seq x y z
N MET A 1 7.24 13.07 -2.34
CA MET A 1 8.10 12.86 -3.53
C MET A 1 8.26 11.38 -3.87
N ALA A 2 8.70 10.53 -2.92
CA ALA A 2 8.84 9.07 -3.12
C ALA A 2 7.53 8.32 -3.49
N THR A 3 6.37 8.82 -3.06
CA THR A 3 5.06 8.25 -3.39
C THR A 3 4.67 8.40 -4.86
N VAL A 4 5.11 9.49 -5.51
CA VAL A 4 4.79 9.78 -6.92
C VAL A 4 5.67 8.95 -7.86
N GLU A 5 6.95 8.75 -7.52
CA GLU A 5 7.84 7.87 -8.29
C GLU A 5 7.37 6.41 -8.25
N ALA A 6 6.96 5.89 -7.08
CA ALA A 6 6.44 4.53 -6.96
C ALA A 6 5.15 4.33 -7.77
N ALA A 7 4.24 5.32 -7.75
CA ALA A 7 3.02 5.28 -8.55
C ALA A 7 3.30 5.34 -10.06
N LEU A 8 4.23 6.20 -10.49
CA LEU A 8 4.64 6.30 -11.90
C LEU A 8 5.30 5.00 -12.37
N HIS A 9 6.13 4.37 -11.54
CA HIS A 9 6.76 3.08 -11.83
C HIS A 9 5.72 1.95 -11.95
N MET A 10 4.74 1.87 -11.04
CA MET A 10 3.65 0.87 -11.13
C MET A 10 2.78 1.06 -12.38
N ILE A 11 2.46 2.31 -12.75
CA ILE A 11 1.67 2.60 -13.97
C ILE A 11 2.48 2.31 -15.24
N TYR A 12 3.77 2.65 -15.26
CA TYR A 12 4.65 2.34 -16.39
C TYR A 12 4.84 0.83 -16.58
N ASN A 13 5.02 0.08 -15.49
CA ASN A 13 5.15 -1.38 -15.54
C ASN A 13 3.85 -2.07 -16.01
N GLY A 14 2.68 -1.54 -15.59
CA GLY A 14 1.37 -2.06 -15.99
C GLY A 14 0.98 -1.77 -17.44
N VAL A 15 1.56 -0.73 -18.06
CA VAL A 15 1.32 -0.36 -19.47
C VAL A 15 2.30 -1.02 -20.44
N LYS A 16 3.50 -1.41 -20.00
CA LYS A 16 4.57 -1.95 -20.86
C LYS A 16 4.61 -3.48 -20.99
N HIS A 17 3.73 -4.23 -20.32
CA HIS A 17 3.66 -5.69 -20.46
C HIS A 17 2.96 -6.10 -21.77
N ASP A 18 3.74 -6.16 -22.85
CA ASP A 18 3.51 -7.04 -24.01
C ASP A 18 4.47 -8.25 -24.02
N ASP A 19 5.49 -8.31 -23.14
CA ASP A 19 6.46 -9.44 -23.12
C ASP A 19 7.04 -9.72 -21.74
N ALA A 20 6.21 -9.85 -20.71
CA ALA A 20 6.65 -10.58 -19.53
C ALA A 20 5.58 -11.59 -19.16
N GLU A 21 5.86 -12.79 -19.65
CA GLU A 21 5.58 -14.06 -19.01
C GLU A 21 5.57 -13.92 -17.49
N GLU A 22 4.78 -14.76 -16.82
CA GLU A 22 4.90 -15.02 -15.39
C GLU A 22 6.38 -15.25 -15.01
N GLU A 23 7.12 -14.18 -14.67
CA GLU A 23 8.50 -14.33 -14.25
C GLU A 23 8.48 -14.95 -12.86
N LYS A 24 8.90 -16.22 -12.85
CA LYS A 24 9.34 -16.98 -11.69
C LYS A 24 10.09 -16.08 -10.71
N PRO A 25 9.93 -16.29 -9.40
CA PRO A 25 10.47 -15.43 -8.37
C PRO A 25 11.99 -15.58 -8.30
N ASP A 26 12.72 -14.87 -9.15
CA ASP A 26 14.18 -14.87 -9.14
C ASP A 26 14.69 -13.52 -8.62
N GLN A 27 15.34 -13.56 -7.45
CA GLN A 27 16.10 -12.51 -6.75
C GLN A 27 15.46 -11.13 -6.45
N HIS A 28 14.62 -10.54 -7.31
CA HIS A 28 14.03 -9.21 -7.11
C HIS A 28 12.94 -9.15 -6.04
N SER A 29 12.42 -10.31 -5.60
CA SER A 29 11.38 -10.39 -4.57
C SER A 29 11.85 -9.81 -3.24
N PHE A 30 13.12 -10.00 -2.85
CA PHE A 30 13.60 -9.51 -1.55
C PHE A 30 13.71 -7.98 -1.51
N LEU A 31 14.19 -7.34 -2.59
CA LEU A 31 14.22 -5.88 -2.67
C LEU A 31 12.82 -5.28 -2.72
N ILE A 32 11.90 -5.87 -3.48
CA ILE A 32 10.51 -5.39 -3.55
C ILE A 32 9.84 -5.52 -2.18
N LEU A 33 9.97 -6.68 -1.52
CA LEU A 33 9.44 -6.89 -0.16
C LEU A 33 10.08 -5.95 0.86
N ALA A 34 11.38 -5.69 0.77
CA ALA A 34 12.07 -4.74 1.63
C ALA A 34 11.57 -3.30 1.43
N ILE A 35 11.39 -2.86 0.18
CA ILE A 35 10.87 -1.53 -0.15
C ILE A 35 9.41 -1.40 0.32
N THR A 36 8.56 -2.40 0.07
CA THR A 36 7.16 -2.36 0.53
C THR A 36 7.06 -2.40 2.04
N ALA A 37 7.82 -3.27 2.72
CA ALA A 37 7.87 -3.30 4.19
C ALA A 37 8.34 -1.97 4.78
N PHE A 38 9.35 -1.34 4.17
CA PHE A 38 9.83 -0.02 4.60
C PHE A 38 8.78 1.08 4.38
N ALA A 39 8.12 1.09 3.22
CA ALA A 39 7.04 2.04 2.92
C ALA A 39 5.86 1.90 3.90
N THR A 40 5.41 0.66 4.16
CA THR A 40 4.34 0.38 5.14
C THR A 40 4.76 0.72 6.58
N SER A 41 6.05 0.59 6.92
CA SER A 41 6.54 0.97 8.26
C SER A 41 6.49 2.48 8.49
N ILE A 42 6.81 3.30 7.49
CA ILE A 42 6.72 4.76 7.59
C ILE A 42 5.26 5.19 7.77
N ASP A 43 4.35 4.57 7.02
CA ASP A 43 2.90 4.81 7.13
C ASP A 43 2.37 4.49 8.55
N ALA A 44 2.74 3.32 9.10
CA ALA A 44 2.38 2.94 10.47
C ALA A 44 2.97 3.89 11.53
N LEU A 45 4.19 4.41 11.31
CA LEU A 45 4.82 5.39 12.20
C LEU A 45 4.05 6.73 12.18
N ALA A 46 3.65 7.22 11.01
CA ALA A 46 2.90 8.46 10.89
C ALA A 46 1.57 8.42 11.66
N VAL A 47 0.83 7.31 11.53
CA VAL A 47 -0.40 7.07 12.31
C VAL A 47 -0.10 6.94 13.80
N GLY A 48 0.96 6.21 14.18
CA GLY A 48 1.36 6.03 15.58
C GLY A 48 1.75 7.34 16.28
N VAL A 49 2.51 8.20 15.61
CA VAL A 49 2.84 9.54 16.12
C VAL A 49 1.59 10.43 16.19
N GLY A 50 0.70 10.36 15.19
CA GLY A 50 -0.57 11.09 15.20
C GLY A 50 -1.46 10.73 16.39
N LEU A 51 -1.53 9.44 16.75
CA LEU A 51 -2.28 8.97 17.91
C LEU A 51 -1.68 9.39 19.25
N ALA A 52 -0.37 9.63 19.32
CA ALA A 52 0.27 10.14 20.53
C ALA A 52 -0.13 11.59 20.87
N PHE A 53 -0.62 12.34 19.87
CA PHE A 53 -1.19 13.68 20.06
C PHE A 53 -2.69 13.66 20.40
N VAL A 54 -3.34 12.51 20.32
CA VAL A 54 -4.73 12.32 20.74
C VAL A 54 -4.72 11.78 22.18
N ASP A 55 -5.54 12.36 23.05
CA ASP A 55 -5.63 12.01 24.49
C ASP A 55 -6.37 10.68 24.72
N VAL A 56 -5.96 9.63 24.01
CA VAL A 56 -6.53 8.28 24.04
C VAL A 56 -5.48 7.31 24.57
N ASN A 57 -5.94 6.34 25.36
CA ASN A 57 -5.08 5.31 25.93
C ASN A 57 -4.36 4.52 24.81
N ILE A 58 -3.03 4.70 24.70
CA ILE A 58 -2.19 4.09 23.65
C ILE A 58 -2.37 2.57 23.62
N LEU A 59 -2.51 1.93 24.78
CA LEU A 59 -2.73 0.48 24.88
C LEU A 59 -4.05 0.04 24.22
N VAL A 60 -5.13 0.80 24.41
CA VAL A 60 -6.45 0.50 23.81
C VAL A 60 -6.42 0.75 22.31
N ALA A 61 -5.81 1.86 21.88
CA ALA A 61 -5.66 2.18 20.46
C ALA A 61 -4.81 1.13 19.72
N ALA A 62 -3.66 0.74 20.29
CA ALA A 62 -2.78 -0.28 19.72
C ALA A 62 -3.49 -1.64 19.61
N PHE A 63 -4.24 -2.04 20.63
CA PHE A 63 -5.01 -3.27 20.61
C PHE A 63 -6.11 -3.24 19.54
N ALA A 64 -6.85 -2.13 19.44
CA ALA A 64 -7.90 -1.95 18.43
C ALA A 64 -7.34 -2.00 16.99
N ILE A 65 -6.21 -1.31 16.74
CA ILE A 65 -5.55 -1.32 15.43
C ILE A 65 -5.00 -2.70 15.10
N GLY A 66 -4.39 -3.40 16.06
CA GLY A 66 -3.88 -4.75 15.85
C GLY A 66 -4.98 -5.74 15.49
N VAL A 67 -6.12 -5.68 16.20
CA VAL A 67 -7.29 -6.52 15.90
C VAL A 67 -7.88 -6.16 14.54
N ALA A 68 -8.11 -4.87 14.26
CA ALA A 68 -8.63 -4.41 12.98
C ALA A 68 -7.71 -4.82 11.81
N THR A 69 -6.40 -4.67 11.94
CA THR A 69 -5.40 -5.04 10.93
C THR A 69 -5.41 -6.55 10.70
N THR A 70 -5.45 -7.36 11.78
CA THR A 70 -5.49 -8.82 11.67
C THR A 70 -6.75 -9.28 10.93
N VAL A 71 -7.91 -8.70 11.27
CA VAL A 71 -9.19 -9.00 10.61
C VAL A 71 -9.14 -8.57 9.14
N MET A 72 -8.67 -7.36 8.85
CA MET A 72 -8.61 -6.82 7.49
C MET A 72 -7.65 -7.61 6.59
N VAL A 73 -6.46 -7.99 7.08
CA VAL A 73 -5.51 -8.84 6.33
C VAL A 73 -6.11 -10.22 6.09
N THR A 74 -6.74 -10.82 7.10
CA THR A 74 -7.39 -12.13 6.96
C THR A 74 -8.49 -12.09 5.89
N ILE A 75 -9.35 -11.07 5.94
CA ILE A 75 -10.41 -10.84 4.94
C ILE A 75 -9.82 -10.47 3.58
N GLY A 76 -8.66 -9.83 3.49
CA GLY A 76 -8.03 -9.47 2.22
C GLY A 76 -7.39 -10.66 1.50
N VAL A 77 -6.70 -11.54 2.24
CA VAL A 77 -5.95 -12.66 1.66
C VAL A 77 -6.87 -13.76 1.13
N MET A 78 -8.00 -14.03 1.80
CA MET A 78 -8.92 -15.11 1.44
C MET A 78 -9.57 -14.93 0.05
N PRO A 79 -10.27 -13.80 -0.26
CA PRO A 79 -10.76 -13.50 -1.59
C PRO A 79 -9.63 -13.01 -2.50
N GLY A 80 -8.55 -12.42 -1.98
CA GLY A 80 -7.41 -11.95 -2.76
C GLY A 80 -6.73 -13.06 -3.57
N ARG A 81 -6.66 -14.30 -3.04
CA ARG A 81 -6.17 -15.45 -3.81
C ARG A 81 -7.07 -15.84 -4.99
N VAL A 82 -8.40 -15.72 -4.83
CA VAL A 82 -9.38 -16.10 -5.86
C VAL A 82 -9.56 -14.99 -6.90
N LEU A 83 -9.62 -13.74 -6.43
CA LEU A 83 -9.67 -12.56 -7.30
C LEU A 83 -8.34 -12.31 -7.99
N GLY A 84 -7.21 -12.65 -7.37
CA GLY A 84 -5.88 -12.55 -7.98
C GLY A 84 -5.72 -13.45 -9.20
N THR A 85 -6.33 -14.64 -9.19
CA THR A 85 -6.27 -15.59 -10.32
C THR A 85 -7.20 -15.21 -11.48
N VAL A 86 -8.33 -14.53 -11.23
CA VAL A 86 -9.31 -14.16 -12.28
C VAL A 86 -9.15 -12.70 -12.74
N VAL A 87 -8.71 -11.81 -11.86
CA VAL A 87 -8.74 -10.35 -12.02
C VAL A 87 -7.38 -9.71 -11.75
N GLY A 88 -6.31 -10.49 -11.52
CA GLY A 88 -4.98 -10.00 -11.12
C GLY A 88 -4.50 -8.74 -11.84
N LYS A 89 -4.54 -8.74 -13.18
CA LYS A 89 -4.15 -7.57 -14.01
C LYS A 89 -5.00 -6.31 -13.74
N ARG A 90 -6.32 -6.45 -13.56
CA ARG A 90 -7.19 -5.30 -13.27
C ARG A 90 -7.06 -4.86 -11.81
N ALA A 91 -6.86 -5.80 -10.89
CA ALA A 91 -6.67 -5.51 -9.46
C ALA A 91 -5.38 -4.71 -9.22
N GLU A 92 -4.29 -5.02 -9.93
CA GLU A 92 -3.03 -4.30 -9.84
C GLU A 92 -3.16 -2.85 -10.35
N ILE A 93 -3.78 -2.66 -11.52
CA ILE A 93 -4.01 -1.33 -12.10
C ILE A 93 -4.93 -0.50 -11.19
N VAL A 94 -6.03 -1.08 -10.71
CA VAL A 94 -6.97 -0.39 -9.82
C VAL A 94 -6.29 -0.01 -8.50
N GLY A 95 -5.49 -0.91 -7.92
CA GLY A 95 -4.71 -0.63 -6.71
C GLY A 95 -3.74 0.53 -6.90
N GLY A 96 -2.98 0.54 -8.00
CA GLY A 96 -2.06 1.62 -8.34
C GLY A 96 -2.76 2.97 -8.54
N VAL A 97 -3.91 3.00 -9.22
CA VAL A 97 -4.71 4.21 -9.43
C VAL A 97 -5.26 4.76 -8.11
N VAL A 98 -5.80 3.89 -7.24
CA VAL A 98 -6.30 4.29 -5.92
C VAL A 98 -5.18 4.88 -5.07
N LEU A 99 -4.00 4.25 -5.04
CA LEU A 99 -2.83 4.78 -4.32
C LEU A 99 -2.37 6.13 -4.86
N MET A 100 -2.39 6.32 -6.18
CA MET A 100 -2.03 7.60 -6.81
C MET A 100 -3.01 8.71 -6.43
N LEU A 101 -4.31 8.41 -6.40
CA LEU A 101 -5.34 9.36 -5.97
C LEU A 101 -5.17 9.74 -4.49
N VAL A 102 -5.01 8.77 -3.60
CA VAL A 102 -4.80 9.03 -2.17
C VAL A 102 -3.54 9.90 -1.96
N GLY A 103 -2.42 9.53 -2.60
CA GLY A 103 -1.20 10.33 -2.51
C GLY A 103 -1.35 11.76 -3.05
N ALA A 104 -2.07 11.93 -4.15
CA ALA A 104 -2.34 13.25 -4.73
C ALA A 104 -3.25 14.11 -3.83
N THR A 105 -4.27 13.51 -3.21
CA THR A 105 -5.16 14.22 -2.29
C THR A 105 -4.41 14.74 -1.06
N ILE A 106 -3.56 13.91 -0.44
CA ILE A 106 -2.76 14.32 0.72
C ILE A 106 -1.80 15.46 0.34
N LEU A 107 -1.16 15.37 -0.84
CA LEU A 107 -0.25 16.42 -1.32
C LEU A 107 -0.98 17.74 -1.57
N TYR A 108 -2.16 17.68 -2.18
CA TYR A 108 -2.98 18.87 -2.45
C TYR A 108 -3.46 19.52 -1.14
N GLU A 109 -3.90 18.71 -0.18
CA GLU A 109 -4.39 19.19 1.10
C GLU A 109 -3.27 19.84 1.93
N HIS A 110 -2.05 19.29 1.89
CA HIS A 110 -0.88 19.93 2.51
C HIS A 110 -0.41 21.20 1.80
N LEU A 111 -0.50 21.29 0.47
CA LEU A 111 -0.09 22.48 -0.27
C LEU A 111 -1.14 23.60 -0.22
N SER A 112 -2.43 23.27 -0.10
CA SER A 112 -3.54 24.23 -0.03
C SER A 112 -3.86 24.69 1.39
N ALA A 113 -3.43 23.96 2.43
CA ALA A 113 -3.55 24.37 3.83
C ALA A 113 -2.39 25.28 4.29
N VAL A 114 -1.44 25.61 3.40
CA VAL A 114 -0.39 26.62 3.54
C VAL A 114 -0.79 27.87 2.78
#